data_AF-A0A1H5QMN5-F1
#
_entry.id   AF-A0A1H5QMN5-F1
#
_cell.length_a   1.000
_cell.length_b   1.000
_cell.length_c   1.000
_cell.angle_alpha   90.00
_cell.angle_beta   90.00
_cell.angle_gamma   90.00
#
_symmetry.space_group_name_H-M   'P 1'
#
loop_
_entity.id
_entity.type
_entity.pdbx_description
1 polymer ?
#
loop_
_entity_poly.entity_id
_entity_poly.type
_entity_poly.pdbx_seq_one_letter_code
_entity_poly.pdbx_strand_id
1 'polypeptide(L)'
;MWKILSAKTRSDVYLVSLPTAHTMKVSFHESGQWQHSFLSNVAMQYVDTNAERHVDRWEQPRPFISGLRRGYRVSVPHTELRLKADDGNGQVRWIPDPGVGFWVNIHVVFQAPELAAAVAWKDSLLVGELRLHDGGKAIVVAQRVTPDPAHAVLLAQYRDMVLHNLRGQGFADTLADPVALMYGCDDDGTRTVTELALTPPPVGHTPICSARYRRLDGIGIQFRQPRAPSSG
;
A
#
# COMPACT_ATOMS: atom_id res chain seq x y z
N MET A 1 -3.27 -1.12 -5.17
CA MET A 1 -3.90 -2.47 -5.14
C MET A 1 -2.85 -3.48 -4.74
N TRP A 2 -3.08 -4.23 -3.66
CA TRP A 2 -2.04 -5.00 -2.98
C TRP A 2 -2.25 -6.50 -3.10
N LYS A 3 -1.14 -7.24 -3.14
CA LYS A 3 -1.12 -8.70 -3.06
C LYS A 3 -0.26 -9.11 -1.87
N ILE A 4 -0.81 -9.97 -1.03
CA ILE A 4 -0.10 -10.66 0.05
C ILE A 4 0.17 -12.12 -0.36
N LEU A 5 1.32 -12.65 0.02
CA LEU A 5 1.80 -14.00 -0.29
C LEU A 5 2.53 -14.57 0.92
N SER A 6 2.52 -15.90 1.11
CA SER A 6 3.38 -16.61 2.05
C SER A 6 4.29 -17.60 1.32
N ALA A 7 5.41 -17.98 1.95
CA ALA A 7 6.23 -19.09 1.50
C ALA A 7 5.55 -20.44 1.77
N LYS A 8 5.90 -21.48 0.99
CA LYS A 8 5.33 -22.83 1.14
C LYS A 8 5.93 -23.65 2.29
N THR A 9 7.15 -23.31 2.72
CA THR A 9 8.00 -24.11 3.62
C THR A 9 8.65 -23.28 4.73
N ARG A 10 8.15 -22.06 4.93
CA ARG A 10 8.59 -21.05 5.91
C ARG A 10 7.42 -20.12 6.25
N SER A 11 7.49 -19.44 7.38
CA SER A 11 6.54 -18.39 7.78
C SER A 11 6.82 -17.02 7.15
N ASP A 12 7.78 -16.93 6.22
CA ASP A 12 8.02 -15.75 5.39
C ASP A 12 6.73 -15.26 4.68
N VAL A 13 6.43 -13.97 4.82
CA VAL A 13 5.32 -13.29 4.15
C VAL A 13 5.83 -12.14 3.28
N TYR A 14 5.15 -11.88 2.17
CA TYR A 14 5.51 -10.85 1.20
C TYR A 14 4.29 -9.99 0.87
N LEU A 15 4.51 -8.68 0.78
CA LEU A 15 3.49 -7.70 0.41
C LEU A 15 4.02 -6.84 -0.75
N VAL A 16 3.22 -6.72 -1.82
CA VAL A 16 3.53 -5.92 -3.02
C VAL A 16 2.30 -5.11 -3.47
N SER A 17 2.49 -3.87 -3.93
CA SER A 17 1.47 -3.19 -4.74
C SER A 17 1.65 -3.66 -6.18
N LEU A 18 0.58 -4.11 -6.85
CA LEU A 18 0.71 -4.74 -8.17
C LEU A 18 1.40 -3.88 -9.25
N PRO A 19 1.22 -2.54 -9.32
CA PRO A 19 1.97 -1.70 -10.26
C PRO A 19 3.49 -1.77 -10.07
N THR A 20 3.97 -1.95 -8.85
CA THR A 20 5.40 -2.00 -8.48
C THR A 20 5.90 -3.39 -8.12
N ALA A 21 5.09 -4.45 -8.28
CA ALA A 21 5.44 -5.81 -7.86
C ALA A 21 6.64 -6.43 -8.61
N HIS A 22 7.06 -5.81 -9.72
CA HIS A 22 8.26 -6.16 -10.49
C HIS A 22 9.48 -5.28 -10.16
N THR A 23 9.31 -4.23 -9.33
CA THR A 23 10.39 -3.33 -8.90
C THR A 23 10.66 -3.36 -7.41
N MET A 24 9.64 -3.47 -6.56
CA MET A 24 9.75 -3.36 -5.11
C MET A 24 8.88 -4.40 -4.38
N LYS A 25 9.32 -4.82 -3.18
CA LYS A 25 8.51 -5.59 -2.26
C LYS A 25 8.81 -5.28 -0.79
N VAL A 26 7.82 -5.51 0.06
CA VAL A 26 8.01 -5.68 1.50
C VAL A 26 8.12 -7.19 1.78
N SER A 27 9.07 -7.58 2.62
CA SER A 27 9.32 -8.96 3.03
C SER A 27 9.40 -9.05 4.55
N PHE A 28 8.56 -9.89 5.13
CA PHE A 28 8.50 -10.19 6.55
C PHE A 28 9.05 -11.61 6.75
N HIS A 29 10.34 -11.73 7.06
CA HIS A 29 10.96 -13.05 7.21
C HIS A 29 10.68 -13.68 8.58
N GLU A 30 10.67 -15.01 8.61
CA GLU A 30 10.50 -15.85 9.80
C GLU A 30 11.55 -15.59 10.89
N SER A 31 12.75 -15.14 10.50
CA SER A 31 13.83 -14.71 11.40
C SER A 31 13.55 -13.41 12.17
N GLY A 32 12.40 -12.76 11.95
CA GLY A 32 12.08 -11.45 12.51
C GLY A 32 12.83 -10.28 11.87
N GLN A 33 13.70 -10.51 10.89
CA GLN A 33 14.41 -9.46 10.15
C GLN A 33 13.61 -9.08 8.90
N TRP A 34 13.00 -7.89 8.92
CA TRP A 34 12.02 -7.44 7.93
C TRP A 34 12.59 -6.30 7.07
N GLN A 35 12.05 -6.12 5.86
CA GLN A 35 12.63 -5.20 4.88
C GLN A 35 11.65 -4.69 3.83
N HIS A 36 11.85 -3.46 3.38
CA HIS A 36 11.22 -2.85 2.21
C HIS A 36 12.34 -2.60 1.20
N SER A 37 12.25 -3.13 -0.02
CA SER A 37 13.43 -3.20 -0.90
C SER A 37 13.08 -3.29 -2.38
N PHE A 38 13.96 -2.76 -3.22
CA PHE A 38 13.97 -3.04 -4.65
C PHE A 38 14.35 -4.51 -4.91
N LEU A 39 13.79 -5.10 -5.98
CA LEU A 39 14.20 -6.41 -6.45
C LEU A 39 15.61 -6.34 -7.05
N SER A 40 16.45 -7.34 -6.75
CA SER A 40 17.88 -7.31 -7.12
C SER A 40 18.14 -7.23 -8.63
N ASN A 41 17.19 -7.68 -9.46
CA ASN A 41 17.27 -7.63 -10.92
C ASN A 41 16.94 -6.26 -11.52
N VAL A 42 16.45 -5.28 -10.74
CA VAL A 42 16.22 -3.90 -11.21
C VAL A 42 16.78 -2.82 -10.29
N ALA A 43 17.28 -3.16 -9.09
CA ALA A 43 17.74 -2.17 -8.10
C ALA A 43 18.70 -1.12 -8.68
N MET A 44 19.65 -1.53 -9.52
CA MET A 44 20.64 -0.66 -10.19
C MET A 44 20.03 0.36 -11.18
N GLN A 45 18.72 0.32 -11.43
CA GLN A 45 17.97 1.33 -12.20
C GLN A 45 17.42 2.46 -11.32
N TYR A 46 17.44 2.28 -10.00
CA TYR A 46 16.77 3.15 -9.01
C TYR A 46 17.67 3.58 -7.85
N VAL A 47 18.88 3.02 -7.72
CA VAL A 47 19.89 3.40 -6.72
C VAL A 47 21.24 3.57 -7.39
N ASP A 48 22.11 4.43 -6.83
CA ASP A 48 23.45 4.68 -7.36
C ASP A 48 24.33 3.42 -7.41
N THR A 49 25.38 3.45 -8.22
CA THR A 49 26.35 2.36 -8.29
C THR A 49 27.01 2.14 -6.92
N ASN A 50 26.82 0.93 -6.36
CA ASN A 50 27.19 0.49 -5.00
C ASN A 50 26.26 0.96 -3.86
N ALA A 51 25.15 1.66 -4.13
CA ALA A 51 24.15 1.96 -3.11
C ALA A 51 23.32 0.73 -2.72
N GLU A 52 22.77 0.73 -1.51
CA GLU A 52 22.02 -0.41 -1.00
C GLU A 52 20.58 -0.45 -1.55
N ARG A 53 20.17 -1.60 -2.11
CA ARG A 53 18.82 -1.81 -2.69
C ARG A 53 17.65 -1.81 -1.70
N HIS A 54 17.91 -1.57 -0.41
CA HIS A 54 16.93 -1.66 0.66
C HIS A 54 16.50 -0.24 1.05
N VAL A 55 15.21 0.04 0.98
CA VAL A 55 14.62 1.32 1.41
C VAL A 55 14.62 1.40 2.94
N ASP A 56 14.37 0.26 3.59
CA ASP A 56 14.60 0.08 5.02
C ASP A 56 14.80 -1.41 5.37
N ARG A 57 15.49 -1.68 6.49
CA ARG A 57 15.51 -2.95 7.20
C ARG A 57 15.21 -2.71 8.67
N TRP A 58 14.33 -3.50 9.26
CA TRP A 58 13.94 -3.35 10.65
C TRP A 58 13.63 -4.70 11.30
N GLU A 59 13.80 -4.77 12.62
CA GLU A 59 13.37 -5.92 13.40
C GLU A 59 11.85 -5.93 13.55
N GLN A 60 11.27 -7.14 13.63
CA GLN A 60 9.85 -7.35 13.89
C GLN A 60 9.42 -6.55 15.14
N PRO A 61 8.43 -5.63 15.02
CA PRO A 61 8.01 -4.78 16.12
C PRO A 61 7.36 -5.60 17.25
N ARG A 62 7.34 -4.99 18.43
CA ARG A 62 6.81 -5.63 19.65
C ARG A 62 5.31 -5.95 19.48
N PRO A 63 4.80 -7.00 20.15
CA PRO A 63 3.36 -7.26 20.17
C PRO A 63 2.60 -6.07 20.79
N PHE A 64 1.55 -5.59 20.12
CA PHE A 64 0.67 -4.54 20.67
C PHE A 64 -0.35 -5.15 21.65
N ILE A 65 -0.65 -6.43 21.48
CA ILE A 65 -1.33 -7.33 22.42
C ILE A 65 -0.54 -8.65 22.38
N SER A 66 -0.51 -9.42 23.48
CA SER A 66 0.17 -10.73 23.49
C SER A 66 -0.31 -11.61 22.33
N GLY A 67 0.64 -12.18 21.57
CA GLY A 67 0.38 -12.96 20.36
C GLY A 67 0.05 -12.15 19.09
N LEU A 68 -0.13 -10.83 19.13
CA LEU A 68 -0.47 -9.98 17.97
C LEU A 68 0.57 -8.88 17.70
N ARG A 69 1.16 -8.88 16.50
CA ARG A 69 2.14 -7.88 16.06
C ARG A 69 1.67 -7.17 14.79
N ARG A 70 1.69 -5.84 14.76
CA ARG A 70 1.38 -5.07 13.55
C ARG A 70 2.57 -5.16 12.61
N GLY A 71 2.35 -5.71 11.42
CA GLY A 71 3.38 -5.98 10.43
C GLY A 71 3.74 -4.76 9.59
N TYR A 72 2.71 -4.14 9.05
CA TYR A 72 2.79 -3.02 8.10
C TYR A 72 1.45 -2.29 8.03
N ARG A 73 1.45 -1.04 7.61
CA ARG A 73 0.24 -0.28 7.26
C ARG A 73 0.31 0.28 5.85
N VAL A 74 -0.69 0.02 5.03
CA VAL A 74 -0.97 0.80 3.83
C VAL A 74 -2.11 1.75 4.16
N SER A 75 -1.86 3.05 4.14
CA SER A 75 -2.88 4.08 4.24
C SER A 75 -3.30 4.53 2.84
N VAL A 76 -4.60 4.60 2.58
CA VAL A 76 -5.15 5.10 1.32
C VAL A 76 -6.24 6.13 1.66
N PRO A 77 -5.98 7.44 1.50
CA PRO A 77 -7.00 8.46 1.60
C PRO A 77 -8.11 8.25 0.57
N HIS A 78 -9.35 8.60 0.93
CA HIS A 78 -10.49 8.57 0.01
C HIS A 78 -10.17 9.20 -1.35
N THR A 79 -9.48 10.35 -1.37
CA THR A 79 -9.06 11.09 -2.58
C THR A 79 -8.06 10.37 -3.49
N GLU A 80 -7.34 9.35 -2.98
CA GLU A 80 -6.34 8.59 -3.74
C GLU A 80 -6.92 7.32 -4.37
N LEU A 81 -8.19 7.00 -4.08
CA LEU A 81 -8.89 5.87 -4.65
C LEU A 81 -9.12 6.06 -6.15
N ARG A 82 -8.79 5.03 -6.94
CA ARG A 82 -8.87 5.04 -8.40
C ARG A 82 -9.74 3.89 -8.88
N LEU A 83 -10.48 4.13 -9.96
CA LEU A 83 -11.24 3.08 -10.63
C LEU A 83 -10.29 1.97 -11.05
N LYS A 84 -10.68 0.74 -10.74
CA LYS A 84 -10.11 -0.45 -11.35
C LYS A 84 -11.26 -1.38 -11.69
N ALA A 85 -11.26 -1.90 -12.91
CA ALA A 85 -12.23 -2.90 -13.31
C ALA A 85 -12.10 -4.13 -12.42
N ASP A 86 -13.24 -4.71 -12.04
CA ASP A 86 -13.25 -6.07 -11.52
C ASP A 86 -12.89 -7.01 -12.68
N ASP A 87 -11.89 -7.86 -12.46
CA ASP A 87 -11.50 -8.89 -13.43
C ASP A 87 -12.38 -10.15 -13.32
N GLY A 88 -13.29 -10.18 -12.35
CA GLY A 88 -14.31 -11.22 -12.17
C GLY A 88 -13.76 -12.56 -11.68
N ASN A 89 -12.45 -12.67 -11.39
CA ASN A 89 -11.83 -13.96 -11.03
C ASN A 89 -12.02 -14.34 -9.55
N GLY A 90 -12.58 -13.46 -8.73
CA GLY A 90 -12.87 -13.70 -7.31
C GLY A 90 -11.64 -13.78 -6.38
N GLN A 91 -10.42 -13.61 -6.90
CA GLN A 91 -9.19 -13.59 -6.11
C GLN A 91 -8.93 -12.22 -5.47
N VAL A 92 -9.57 -11.16 -5.98
CA VAL A 92 -9.52 -9.80 -5.41
C VAL A 92 -10.54 -9.67 -4.28
N ARG A 93 -10.08 -9.22 -3.11
CA ARG A 93 -10.94 -8.76 -2.01
C ARG A 93 -11.05 -7.24 -2.08
N TRP A 94 -12.20 -6.76 -2.55
CA TRP A 94 -12.51 -5.33 -2.57
C TRP A 94 -12.80 -4.82 -1.15
N ILE A 95 -12.26 -3.65 -0.84
CA ILE A 95 -12.47 -2.96 0.44
C ILE A 95 -13.41 -1.77 0.16
N PRO A 96 -14.45 -1.52 0.97
CA PRO A 96 -15.35 -0.39 0.77
C PRO A 96 -14.65 0.96 0.81
N ASP A 97 -15.24 1.94 0.11
CA ASP A 97 -14.84 3.34 0.19
C ASP A 97 -15.04 3.88 1.63
N PRO A 98 -14.02 4.43 2.30
CA PRO A 98 -14.15 5.07 3.61
C PRO A 98 -14.96 6.39 3.57
N GLY A 99 -15.15 6.99 2.40
CA GLY A 99 -15.95 8.20 2.18
C GLY A 99 -15.25 9.52 2.51
N VAL A 100 -15.93 10.62 2.16
CA VAL A 100 -15.41 12.00 2.26
C VAL A 100 -14.92 12.32 3.67
N GLY A 101 -13.66 12.75 3.79
CA GLY A 101 -13.01 13.10 5.05
C GLY A 101 -12.33 11.93 5.77
N PHE A 102 -12.37 10.71 5.23
CA PHE A 102 -11.80 9.51 5.86
C PHE A 102 -10.73 8.86 4.97
N TRP A 103 -9.87 8.05 5.58
CA TRP A 103 -8.93 7.16 4.91
C TRP A 103 -9.29 5.71 5.24
N VAL A 104 -8.75 4.77 4.46
CA VAL A 104 -8.68 3.36 4.84
C VAL A 104 -7.24 2.99 5.19
N ASN A 105 -7.06 2.42 6.37
CA ASN A 105 -5.80 1.81 6.80
C ASN A 105 -5.91 0.29 6.63
N ILE A 106 -5.10 -0.26 5.74
CA ILE A 106 -4.96 -1.70 5.52
C ILE A 106 -3.76 -2.17 6.34
N HIS A 107 -4.04 -2.87 7.44
CA HIS A 107 -3.04 -3.45 8.33
C HIS A 107 -2.74 -4.88 7.92
N VAL A 108 -1.44 -5.21 7.79
CA VAL A 108 -0.97 -6.60 7.90
C VAL A 108 -0.69 -6.85 9.36
N VAL A 109 -1.27 -7.89 9.96
CA VAL A 109 -1.06 -8.28 11.36
C VAL A 109 -0.62 -9.73 11.44
N PHE A 110 0.37 -10.01 12.27
CA PHE A 110 0.85 -11.37 12.54
C PHE A 110 0.27 -11.89 13.86
N GLN A 111 -0.40 -13.04 13.79
CA GLN A 111 -0.93 -13.79 14.93
C GLN A 111 -0.06 -15.02 15.18
N ALA A 112 0.48 -15.12 16.40
CA ALA A 112 1.30 -16.24 16.85
C ALA A 112 0.45 -17.53 17.02
N PRO A 113 1.02 -18.73 16.79
CA PRO A 113 0.28 -19.99 16.82
C PRO A 113 -0.34 -20.33 18.19
N GLU A 114 0.20 -19.80 19.28
CA GLU A 114 -0.30 -20.02 20.65
C GLU A 114 -1.59 -19.24 20.93
N LEU A 115 -1.88 -18.18 20.16
CA LEU A 115 -3.09 -17.39 20.33
C LEU A 115 -4.29 -18.09 19.68
N ALA A 116 -4.90 -19.02 20.41
CA ALA A 116 -6.08 -19.76 19.96
C ALA A 116 -7.37 -18.91 19.90
N ALA A 117 -7.38 -17.71 20.48
CA ALA A 117 -8.55 -16.84 20.54
C ALA A 117 -8.86 -16.19 19.18
N ALA A 118 -10.15 -16.09 18.83
CA ALA A 118 -10.61 -15.30 17.70
C ALA A 118 -10.53 -13.80 18.03
N VAL A 119 -9.82 -13.03 17.20
CA VAL A 119 -9.64 -11.59 17.39
C VAL A 119 -10.84 -10.83 16.83
N ALA A 120 -11.56 -10.11 17.69
CA ALA A 120 -12.65 -9.23 17.28
C ALA A 120 -12.11 -7.85 16.84
N TRP A 121 -12.20 -7.55 15.56
CA TRP A 121 -11.71 -6.29 14.98
C TRP A 121 -12.80 -5.21 15.04
N LYS A 122 -12.77 -4.36 16.08
CA LYS A 122 -13.72 -3.26 16.23
C LYS A 122 -13.58 -2.25 15.09
N ASP A 123 -14.70 -1.72 14.59
CA ASP A 123 -14.80 -0.68 13.57
C ASP A 123 -13.98 -0.97 12.28
N SER A 124 -13.81 -2.27 11.96
CA SER A 124 -12.87 -2.77 10.97
C SER A 124 -13.44 -3.97 10.20
N LEU A 125 -12.93 -4.19 8.98
CA LEU A 125 -13.25 -5.31 8.09
C LEU A 125 -12.08 -6.30 8.05
N LEU A 126 -12.36 -7.58 8.35
CA LEU A 126 -11.43 -8.66 8.01
C LEU A 126 -11.44 -8.87 6.48
N VAL A 127 -10.32 -8.58 5.82
CA VAL A 127 -10.17 -8.69 4.36
C VAL A 127 -9.77 -10.13 3.98
N GLY A 128 -8.96 -10.79 4.80
CA GLY A 128 -8.56 -12.17 4.63
C GLY A 128 -7.43 -12.58 5.58
N GLU A 129 -7.05 -13.86 5.53
CA GLU A 129 -5.94 -14.42 6.30
C GLU A 129 -5.15 -15.45 5.47
N LEU A 130 -3.86 -15.56 5.77
CA LEU A 130 -2.96 -16.62 5.32
C LEU A 130 -2.49 -17.40 6.55
N ARG A 131 -2.61 -18.73 6.52
CA ARG A 131 -1.95 -19.61 7.51
C ARG A 131 -0.45 -19.70 7.17
N LEU A 132 0.38 -19.66 8.20
CA LEU A 132 1.84 -19.73 8.11
C LEU A 132 2.35 -21.14 8.46
N HIS A 133 3.64 -21.39 8.20
CA HIS A 133 4.26 -22.71 8.33
C HIS A 133 4.39 -23.15 9.81
N ASP A 134 4.64 -22.21 10.71
CA ASP A 134 4.59 -22.40 12.18
C ASP A 134 3.18 -22.64 12.74
N GLY A 135 2.13 -22.55 11.90
CA GLY A 135 0.74 -22.70 12.29
C GLY A 135 0.03 -21.38 12.68
N GLY A 136 0.76 -20.28 12.82
CA GLY A 136 0.24 -18.92 13.02
C GLY A 136 -0.42 -18.35 11.76
N LYS A 137 -0.71 -17.05 11.78
CA LYS A 137 -1.39 -16.37 10.65
C LYS A 137 -0.79 -15.01 10.32
N ALA A 138 -0.84 -14.64 9.04
CA ALA A 138 -0.83 -13.26 8.60
C ALA A 138 -2.25 -12.84 8.20
N ILE A 139 -2.77 -11.81 8.85
CA ILE A 139 -4.16 -11.35 8.77
C ILE A 139 -4.17 -9.97 8.11
N VAL A 140 -5.07 -9.73 7.17
CA VAL A 140 -5.27 -8.43 6.53
C VAL A 140 -6.57 -7.82 7.04
N VAL A 141 -6.47 -6.66 7.67
CA VAL A 141 -7.60 -5.93 8.29
C VAL A 141 -7.66 -4.53 7.71
N ALA A 142 -8.84 -4.10 7.26
CA ALA A 142 -9.08 -2.74 6.79
C ALA A 142 -9.87 -1.95 7.83
N GLN A 143 -9.32 -0.84 8.30
CA GLN A 143 -9.96 0.07 9.26
C GLN A 143 -10.27 1.42 8.58
N ARG A 144 -11.48 1.93 8.77
CA ARG A 144 -11.84 3.30 8.40
C ARG A 144 -11.33 4.26 9.48
N VAL A 145 -10.57 5.28 9.10
CA VAL A 145 -10.02 6.26 10.05
C VAL A 145 -10.28 7.69 9.61
N THR A 146 -10.49 8.58 10.58
CA THR A 146 -10.33 10.02 10.36
C THR A 146 -8.84 10.33 10.40
N PRO A 147 -8.28 11.05 9.41
CA PRO A 147 -6.88 11.45 9.43
C PRO A 147 -6.63 12.59 10.41
N ASP A 148 -5.38 12.68 10.88
CA ASP A 148 -4.86 13.92 11.44
C ASP A 148 -4.81 15.01 10.35
N PRO A 149 -5.37 16.22 10.59
CA PRO A 149 -5.26 17.35 9.67
C PRO A 149 -3.82 17.73 9.29
N ALA A 150 -2.84 17.61 10.20
CA ALA A 150 -1.45 17.96 9.87
C ALA A 150 -0.84 16.95 8.89
N HIS A 151 -1.06 15.66 9.09
CA HIS A 151 -0.72 14.61 8.13
C HIS A 151 -1.43 14.81 6.78
N ALA A 152 -2.69 15.23 6.76
CA ALA A 152 -3.40 15.53 5.51
C ALA A 152 -2.78 16.72 4.73
N VAL A 153 -2.28 17.75 5.42
CA VAL A 153 -1.51 18.85 4.80
C VAL A 153 -0.16 18.36 4.27
N LEU A 154 0.56 17.53 5.03
CA LEU A 154 1.84 16.93 4.60
C LEU A 154 1.68 16.11 3.32
N LEU A 155 0.61 15.31 3.20
CA LEU A 155 0.30 14.56 1.99
C LEU A 155 0.10 15.44 0.76
N ALA A 156 -0.57 16.60 0.93
CA ALA A 156 -0.77 17.55 -0.17
C ALA A 156 0.56 18.17 -0.62
N GLN A 157 1.37 18.64 0.32
CA GLN A 157 2.72 19.17 0.05
C GLN A 157 3.63 18.14 -0.64
N TYR A 158 3.58 16.88 -0.18
CA TYR A 158 4.34 15.78 -0.80
C TYR A 158 3.86 15.48 -2.23
N ARG A 159 2.54 15.48 -2.50
CA ARG A 159 2.02 15.35 -3.87
C ARG A 159 2.56 16.47 -4.77
N ASP A 160 2.48 17.71 -4.32
CA ASP A 160 2.89 18.88 -5.12
C ASP A 160 4.39 18.86 -5.42
N MET A 161 5.22 18.46 -4.45
CA MET A 161 6.65 18.22 -4.63
C MET A 161 6.94 17.12 -5.68
N VAL A 162 6.29 15.96 -5.57
CA VAL A 162 6.53 14.86 -6.53
C VAL A 162 6.01 15.22 -7.92
N LEU A 163 4.85 15.90 -8.03
CA LEU A 163 4.35 16.45 -9.29
C LEU A 163 5.31 17.45 -9.93
N HIS A 164 5.89 18.36 -9.13
CA HIS A 164 6.89 19.32 -9.61
C HIS A 164 8.11 18.59 -10.20
N ASN A 165 8.65 17.61 -9.48
CA ASN A 165 9.81 16.82 -9.90
C ASN A 165 9.53 16.01 -11.18
N LEU A 166 8.38 15.33 -11.25
CA LEU A 166 7.99 14.57 -12.46
C LEU A 166 7.73 15.48 -13.66
N ARG A 167 7.21 16.71 -13.47
CA ARG A 167 7.06 17.70 -14.55
C ARG A 167 8.41 18.16 -15.07
N GLY A 168 9.35 18.51 -14.17
CA GLY A 168 10.70 18.95 -14.55
C GLY A 168 11.48 17.90 -15.37
N GLN A 169 11.21 16.61 -15.14
CA GLN A 169 11.86 15.51 -15.88
C GLN A 169 11.11 15.09 -17.16
N GLY A 170 9.87 15.54 -17.36
CA GLY A 170 8.99 15.10 -18.45
C GLY A 170 8.29 13.75 -18.22
N PHE A 171 8.26 13.27 -16.97
CA PHE A 171 7.61 12.02 -16.57
C PHE A 171 6.14 12.18 -16.17
N ALA A 172 5.72 13.38 -15.75
CA ALA A 172 4.37 13.63 -15.21
C ALA A 172 3.25 13.15 -16.16
N ASP A 173 3.50 13.20 -17.47
CA ASP A 173 2.53 12.76 -18.46
C ASP A 173 2.63 11.26 -18.83
N THR A 174 3.79 10.55 -18.74
CA THR A 174 3.94 8.89 -19.12
C THR A 174 2.66 8.21 -18.19
N LEU A 175 2.56 8.61 -16.93
CA LEU A 175 1.78 7.87 -15.97
C LEU A 175 0.29 8.17 -16.17
N ALA A 176 -0.45 7.19 -16.69
CA ALA A 176 -1.90 7.28 -16.87
C ALA A 176 -2.64 7.37 -15.53
N ASP A 177 -2.18 6.58 -14.54
CA ASP A 177 -2.60 6.60 -13.14
C ASP A 177 -1.34 6.56 -12.23
N PRO A 178 -0.63 7.68 -12.05
CA PRO A 178 0.58 7.73 -11.22
C PRO A 178 0.23 7.55 -9.74
N VAL A 179 0.90 6.60 -9.08
CA VAL A 179 0.86 6.44 -7.62
C VAL A 179 2.29 6.54 -7.08
N ALA A 180 2.52 7.54 -6.22
CA ALA A 180 3.67 7.58 -5.34
C ALA A 180 3.36 6.83 -4.04
N LEU A 181 4.40 6.35 -3.37
CA LEU A 181 4.31 5.76 -2.04
C LEU A 181 5.08 6.64 -1.06
N MET A 182 4.38 7.39 -0.20
CA MET A 182 5.04 8.11 0.89
C MET A 182 5.34 7.11 2.01
N TYR A 183 6.61 6.72 2.15
CA TYR A 183 7.07 5.77 3.16
C TYR A 183 7.31 6.45 4.52
N GLY A 184 7.07 5.74 5.62
CA GLY A 184 7.29 6.23 6.98
C GLY A 184 7.20 5.15 8.06
N CYS A 185 7.21 5.57 9.32
CA CYS A 185 7.12 4.71 10.50
C CYS A 185 6.12 5.30 11.50
N ASP A 186 5.33 4.45 12.16
CA ASP A 186 4.55 4.80 13.35
C ASP A 186 5.41 4.70 14.63
N ASP A 187 4.98 5.32 15.73
CA ASP A 187 5.68 5.29 17.03
C ASP A 187 5.85 3.88 17.62
N ASP A 188 5.02 2.91 17.21
CA ASP A 188 5.13 1.49 17.62
C ASP A 188 6.18 0.70 16.82
N GLY A 189 6.88 1.36 15.89
CA GLY A 189 7.86 0.76 14.99
C GLY A 189 7.27 0.20 13.69
N THR A 190 5.94 0.17 13.54
CA THR A 190 5.28 -0.29 12.31
C THR A 190 5.70 0.57 11.13
N ARG A 191 6.16 -0.08 10.06
CA ARG A 191 6.45 0.60 8.81
C ARG A 191 5.20 0.80 7.98
N THR A 192 5.12 1.96 7.35
CA THR A 192 3.90 2.43 6.70
C THR A 192 4.20 2.98 5.30
N VAL A 193 3.22 2.87 4.42
CA VAL A 193 3.16 3.66 3.18
C VAL A 193 1.80 4.30 3.07
N THR A 194 1.77 5.54 2.59
CA THR A 194 0.53 6.13 2.06
C THR A 194 0.57 6.04 0.54
N GLU A 195 -0.42 5.36 -0.09
CA GLU A 195 -0.59 5.44 -1.55
C GLU A 195 -1.11 6.85 -1.87
N LEU A 196 -0.32 7.64 -2.61
CA LEU A 196 -0.66 8.98 -3.08
C LEU A 196 -0.79 8.97 -4.59
N ALA A 197 -2.01 9.19 -5.09
CA ALA A 197 -2.24 9.26 -6.52
C ALA A 197 -1.93 10.69 -7.00
N LEU A 198 -0.93 10.82 -7.86
CA LEU A 198 -0.33 12.13 -8.18
C LEU A 198 -1.22 12.96 -9.10
N THR A 199 -2.02 12.33 -9.96
CA THR A 199 -3.11 12.99 -10.67
C THR A 199 -4.35 12.94 -9.77
N PRO A 200 -4.70 14.00 -9.01
CA PRO A 200 -5.90 14.00 -8.19
C PRO A 200 -7.17 13.91 -9.06
N PRO A 201 -8.30 13.42 -8.53
CA PRO A 201 -9.58 13.50 -9.25
C PRO A 201 -9.92 14.98 -9.51
N PRO A 202 -10.52 15.34 -10.67
CA PRO A 202 -10.83 16.74 -10.97
C PRO A 202 -11.79 17.36 -9.95
N VAL A 203 -11.73 18.69 -9.80
CA VAL A 203 -12.56 19.42 -8.82
C VAL A 203 -14.05 19.13 -9.06
N GLY A 204 -14.75 18.67 -8.02
CA GLY A 204 -16.15 18.27 -8.09
C GLY A 204 -16.38 16.76 -8.27
N HIS A 205 -15.37 15.96 -8.62
CA HIS A 205 -15.48 14.50 -8.60
C HIS A 205 -15.45 13.97 -7.17
N THR A 206 -16.50 13.23 -6.80
CA THR A 206 -16.40 12.26 -5.69
C THR A 206 -15.32 11.23 -6.04
N PRO A 207 -14.33 10.97 -5.16
CA PRO A 207 -13.28 9.99 -5.40
C PRO A 207 -13.80 8.60 -5.80
N ILE A 208 -13.05 7.96 -6.69
CA ILE A 208 -13.68 7.11 -7.70
C ILE A 208 -13.61 5.62 -7.32
N CYS A 209 -14.03 5.32 -6.10
CA CYS A 209 -14.24 3.96 -5.58
C CYS A 209 -15.70 3.68 -5.18
N SER A 210 -16.65 4.41 -5.77
CA SER A 210 -18.05 3.99 -5.82
C SER A 210 -18.22 2.74 -6.70
N ALA A 211 -17.84 1.58 -6.14
CA ALA A 211 -18.32 0.29 -6.62
C ALA A 211 -19.86 0.36 -6.73
N ARG A 212 -20.43 -0.09 -7.85
CA ARG A 212 -21.80 0.27 -8.25
C ARG A 212 -22.88 -0.27 -7.29
N TYR A 213 -23.24 0.56 -6.33
CA TYR A 213 -24.64 0.93 -6.17
C TYR A 213 -25.06 1.91 -7.30
N ARG A 214 -26.36 2.16 -7.52
CA ARG A 214 -26.86 2.85 -8.72
C ARG A 214 -26.72 4.39 -8.70
N ARG A 215 -26.09 4.95 -9.74
CA ARG A 215 -26.10 6.37 -10.23
C ARG A 215 -25.60 7.43 -9.21
N LEU A 216 -25.20 8.65 -9.58
CA LEU A 216 -25.52 9.52 -10.74
C LEU A 216 -24.35 9.70 -11.76
N ASP A 217 -24.52 10.57 -12.76
CA ASP A 217 -23.70 10.63 -13.99
C ASP A 217 -22.91 11.95 -14.16
N GLY A 218 -21.74 11.90 -14.85
CA GLY A 218 -21.12 13.07 -15.50
C GLY A 218 -19.57 13.13 -15.51
N ILE A 219 -18.96 13.15 -16.71
CA ILE A 219 -17.69 13.79 -17.19
C ILE A 219 -16.49 13.95 -16.19
N GLY A 220 -15.21 13.65 -16.45
CA GLY A 220 -14.51 12.93 -17.55
C GLY A 220 -13.31 13.68 -18.20
N ILE A 221 -12.08 13.11 -18.18
CA ILE A 221 -10.91 13.22 -19.14
C ILE A 221 -9.59 12.67 -18.50
N GLN A 222 -8.52 12.43 -19.29
CA GLN A 222 -7.29 11.65 -18.98
C GLN A 222 -5.95 12.42 -19.21
N PHE A 223 -4.81 11.84 -18.79
CA PHE A 223 -3.42 12.28 -19.10
C PHE A 223 -2.58 11.15 -19.76
N ARG A 224 -1.49 11.44 -20.49
CA ARG A 224 -0.73 10.41 -21.26
C ARG A 224 0.66 10.80 -21.84
N GLN A 225 1.63 9.86 -21.74
CA GLN A 225 2.78 9.64 -22.65
C GLN A 225 4.19 9.99 -22.05
N PRO A 226 4.85 9.10 -21.29
CA PRO A 226 6.36 9.82 -19.75
C PRO A 226 7.84 9.92 -20.22
N ARG A 227 8.21 9.69 -21.50
CA ARG A 227 9.59 9.39 -22.00
C ARG A 227 10.12 7.95 -21.82
N ALA A 228 10.97 7.55 -22.77
CA ALA A 228 11.43 6.18 -23.04
C ALA A 228 12.77 5.84 -22.35
N PRO A 229 13.09 4.54 -22.14
CA PRO A 229 14.41 4.11 -21.66
C PRO A 229 15.52 4.45 -22.66
N SER A 230 16.71 4.76 -22.14
CA SER A 230 17.92 5.03 -22.94
C SER A 230 18.42 3.77 -23.64
N SER A 231 18.69 3.87 -24.94
CA SER A 231 19.34 2.81 -25.72
C SER A 231 20.81 2.64 -25.29
N GLY A 232 21.18 1.40 -24.96
CA GLY A 232 22.57 0.90 -24.97
C GLY A 232 22.73 -0.16 -26.05
#